data_AF-A0A519L1G7-F1
#
_entry.id   AF-A0A519L1G7-F1
#
_cell.length_a   1.000
_cell.length_b   1.000
_cell.length_c   1.000
_cell.angle_alpha   90.00
_cell.angle_beta   90.00
_cell.angle_gamma   90.00
#
_symmetry.space_group_name_H-M   'P 1'
#
loop_
_entity.id
_entity.type
_entity.pdbx_description
1 polymer ?
#
loop_
_entity_poly.entity_id
_entity_poly.type
_entity_poly.pdbx_seq_one_letter_code
_entity_poly.pdbx_strand_id
1 'polypeptide(L)'
;MKSKTKFFIVVFLSIFGFSNAQFVKQHGQLSVQGTQLVDKNNNPVVLRGMSFGWHSMWPRFYNEKAVAWLKKDFNCNVVRAAMGIELG
;
A
#
# COMPACT_ATOMS: atom_id res chain seq x y z
N MET A 1 7.53 4.29 44.42
CA MET A 1 7.15 3.12 43.59
C MET A 1 6.09 3.41 42.53
N LYS A 2 4.98 4.12 42.83
CA LYS A 2 3.88 4.38 41.87
C LYS A 2 4.28 5.18 40.60
N SER A 3 5.25 6.09 40.69
CA SER A 3 5.72 6.91 39.55
C SER A 3 6.50 6.08 38.50
N LYS A 4 7.35 5.15 38.95
CA LYS A 4 8.09 4.24 38.06
C LYS A 4 7.14 3.32 37.28
N THR A 5 6.07 2.85 37.92
CA THR A 5 5.03 2.05 37.26
C THR A 5 4.26 2.85 36.20
N LYS A 6 3.90 4.11 36.48
CA LYS A 6 3.27 5.00 35.48
C LYS A 6 4.18 5.24 34.26
N PHE A 7 5.48 5.44 34.50
CA PHE A 7 6.47 5.60 33.43
C PHE A 7 6.57 4.34 32.55
N PHE A 8 6.64 3.15 33.15
CA PHE A 8 6.64 1.88 32.41
C PHE A 8 5.35 1.67 31.60
N ILE A 9 4.19 2.07 32.12
CA ILE A 9 2.90 1.99 31.41
C ILE A 9 2.89 2.93 30.19
N VAL A 10 3.38 4.16 30.32
CA VAL A 10 3.46 5.13 29.20
C VAL A 10 4.41 4.63 28.11
N VAL A 11 5.57 4.07 28.49
CA VAL A 11 6.52 3.49 27.52
C VAL A 11 5.90 2.28 26.82
N PHE A 12 5.21 1.40 27.54
CA PHE A 12 4.52 0.24 26.96
C PHE A 12 3.41 0.65 25.99
N LEU A 13 2.57 1.63 26.32
CA LEU A 13 1.52 2.18 25.44
C LEU A 13 2.09 2.81 24.16
N SER A 14 3.28 3.39 24.23
CA SER A 14 3.92 4.05 23.08
C SER A 14 4.44 3.05 22.03
N ILE A 15 4.76 1.81 22.45
CA ILE A 15 5.32 0.76 21.57
C ILE A 15 4.22 0.10 20.70
N PHE A 16 2.96 0.09 21.14
CA PHE A 16 1.84 -0.50 20.40
C PHE A 16 1.15 0.46 19.41
N GLY A 17 1.63 1.70 19.27
CA GLY A 17 1.00 2.73 18.46
C GLY A 17 1.21 2.64 16.94
N PHE A 18 1.99 1.68 16.44
CA PHE A 18 2.26 1.55 15.01
C PHE A 18 1.10 0.87 14.28
N SER A 19 0.04 1.64 14.00
CA SER A 19 -0.93 1.26 12.98
C SER A 19 -0.23 1.20 11.62
N ASN A 20 -0.18 0.01 11.02
CA ASN A 20 0.15 -0.16 9.60
C ASN A 20 -0.97 0.47 8.76
N ALA A 21 -0.93 1.79 8.56
CA ALA A 21 -1.89 2.47 7.70
C ALA A 21 -1.71 1.97 6.27
N GLN A 22 -2.72 1.25 5.76
CA GLN A 22 -2.76 0.83 4.36
C GLN A 22 -2.79 2.08 3.48
N PHE A 23 -1.94 2.13 2.43
CA PHE A 23 -1.75 3.32 1.57
C PHE A 23 -3.08 3.94 1.11
N VAL A 24 -4.02 3.11 0.67
CA VAL A 24 -5.36 3.54 0.24
C VAL A 24 -6.20 4.12 1.38
N LYS A 25 -6.08 3.60 2.61
CA LYS A 25 -6.79 4.14 3.78
C LYS A 25 -6.29 5.55 4.13
N GLN A 26 -5.00 5.79 3.95
CA GLN A 26 -4.37 7.09 4.20
C GLN A 26 -4.77 8.11 3.12
N HIS A 27 -4.55 7.78 1.84
CA HIS A 27 -4.74 8.72 0.72
C HIS A 27 -6.19 8.78 0.20
N GLY A 28 -6.95 7.69 0.31
CA GLY A 28 -8.35 7.64 -0.12
C GLY A 28 -8.54 7.87 -1.62
N GLN A 29 -9.63 8.56 -1.97
CA GLN A 29 -9.99 8.87 -3.35
C GLN A 29 -8.95 9.79 -3.99
N LEU A 30 -8.42 9.39 -5.14
CA LEU A 30 -7.46 10.19 -5.89
C LEU A 30 -8.17 11.09 -6.90
N SER A 31 -7.55 12.24 -7.20
CA SER A 31 -7.98 13.19 -8.24
C SER A 31 -6.76 13.85 -8.89
N VAL A 32 -6.99 14.65 -9.94
CA VAL A 32 -5.93 15.38 -10.64
C VAL A 32 -6.13 16.88 -10.42
N GLN A 33 -5.09 17.57 -9.97
CA GLN A 33 -5.04 19.02 -9.84
C GLN A 33 -3.99 19.58 -10.80
N GLY A 34 -4.44 20.22 -11.88
CA GLY A 34 -3.55 20.62 -12.97
C GLY A 34 -2.88 19.40 -13.60
N THR A 35 -1.57 19.25 -13.40
CA THR A 35 -0.79 18.09 -13.87
C THR A 35 -0.44 17.09 -12.75
N GLN A 36 -0.82 17.37 -11.51
CA GLN A 36 -0.41 16.60 -10.35
C GLN A 36 -1.52 15.64 -9.89
N LEU A 37 -1.16 14.37 -9.66
CA LEU A 37 -2.02 13.42 -8.96
C LEU A 37 -2.04 13.78 -7.47
N VAL A 38 -3.23 13.91 -6.90
CA VAL A 38 -3.44 14.27 -5.49
C VAL A 38 -4.39 13.29 -4.79
N ASP A 39 -4.29 13.24 -3.47
CA ASP A 39 -5.15 12.44 -2.60
C ASP A 39 -6.43 13.19 -2.18
N LYS A 40 -7.28 12.57 -1.35
CA LYS A 40 -8.57 13.15 -0.91
C LYS A 40 -8.44 14.50 -0.18
N ASN A 41 -7.26 14.80 0.33
CA ASN A 41 -6.95 16.04 1.07
C ASN A 41 -6.15 17.02 0.20
N ASN A 42 -6.08 16.79 -1.12
CA ASN A 42 -5.29 17.55 -2.10
C ASN A 42 -3.78 17.49 -1.88
N ASN A 43 -3.26 16.48 -1.16
CA ASN A 43 -1.81 16.30 -1.06
C ASN A 43 -1.29 15.59 -2.31
N PRO A 44 -0.17 16.03 -2.90
CA PRO A 44 0.49 15.32 -4.00
C PRO A 44 0.84 13.88 -3.61
N VAL A 45 0.56 12.94 -4.51
CA VAL A 45 0.83 11.52 -4.29
C VAL A 45 1.57 10.91 -5.48
N VAL A 46 2.45 9.94 -5.19
CA VAL A 46 3.21 9.19 -6.21
C VAL A 46 2.95 7.71 -6.03
N LEU A 47 2.46 7.06 -7.09
CA LEU A 47 2.28 5.61 -7.14
C LEU A 47 3.53 4.95 -7.73
N ARG A 48 4.06 3.92 -7.06
CA ARG A 48 5.22 3.12 -7.47
C ARG A 48 4.89 1.64 -7.25
N GLY A 49 5.09 0.84 -8.29
CA GLY A 49 4.84 -0.59 -8.20
C GLY A 49 5.06 -1.31 -9.51
N MET A 50 4.46 -2.50 -9.62
CA MET A 50 4.73 -3.45 -10.69
C MET A 50 3.50 -3.73 -11.56
N SER A 51 3.75 -3.96 -12.85
CA SER A 51 2.75 -4.56 -13.76
C SER A 51 2.94 -6.06 -13.78
N PHE A 52 1.84 -6.80 -13.74
CA PHE A 52 1.88 -8.20 -14.14
C PHE A 52 2.17 -8.28 -15.65
N GLY A 53 2.78 -9.40 -16.08
CA GLY A 53 2.78 -9.79 -17.49
C GLY A 53 1.37 -10.20 -17.93
N TRP A 54 1.16 -10.42 -19.22
CA TRP A 54 -0.15 -10.79 -19.76
C TRP A 54 -0.77 -11.99 -19.04
N HIS A 55 -2.01 -11.85 -18.60
CA HIS A 55 -2.71 -12.88 -17.85
C HIS A 55 -2.80 -14.24 -18.57
N SER A 56 -2.88 -14.22 -19.91
CA SER A 56 -2.90 -15.42 -20.76
C SER A 56 -1.58 -16.18 -20.75
N MET A 57 -0.45 -15.48 -20.70
CA MET A 57 0.89 -16.08 -20.71
C MET A 57 1.41 -16.41 -19.31
N TRP A 58 1.06 -15.60 -18.30
CA TRP A 58 1.52 -15.77 -16.92
C TRP A 58 0.38 -15.81 -15.89
N PRO A 59 -0.64 -16.67 -16.06
CA PRO A 59 -1.83 -16.69 -15.20
C PRO A 59 -1.49 -17.03 -13.74
N ARG A 60 -0.42 -17.81 -13.51
CA ARG A 60 0.00 -18.25 -12.16
C ARG A 60 0.27 -17.11 -11.18
N PHE A 61 0.57 -15.90 -11.65
CA PHE A 61 0.84 -14.74 -10.77
C PHE A 61 -0.41 -13.89 -10.48
N TYR A 62 -1.53 -14.15 -11.13
CA TYR A 62 -2.80 -13.44 -10.92
C TYR A 62 -3.53 -13.99 -9.71
N ASN A 63 -2.98 -13.77 -8.51
CA ASN A 63 -3.56 -14.23 -7.26
C ASN A 63 -3.25 -13.30 -6.08
N GLU A 64 -4.03 -13.46 -5.01
CA GLU A 64 -3.92 -12.64 -3.79
C GLU A 64 -2.54 -12.74 -3.11
N LYS A 65 -1.87 -13.89 -3.16
CA LYS A 65 -0.57 -14.11 -2.51
C LYS A 65 0.53 -13.32 -3.20
N ALA A 66 0.52 -13.29 -4.53
CA ALA A 66 1.45 -12.48 -5.32
C ALA A 66 1.26 -10.99 -5.06
N VAL A 67 0.02 -10.50 -5.00
CA VAL A 67 -0.28 -9.10 -4.67
C VAL A 67 0.18 -8.76 -3.26
N ALA A 68 -0.08 -9.63 -2.27
CA ALA A 68 0.39 -9.44 -0.90
C ALA A 68 1.92 -9.42 -0.80
N TRP A 69 2.61 -10.26 -1.56
CA TRP A 69 4.09 -10.27 -1.62
C TRP A 69 4.62 -8.96 -2.20
N LEU A 70 4.11 -8.51 -3.34
CA LEU A 70 4.52 -7.25 -3.98
C LEU A 70 4.31 -6.04 -3.07
N LYS A 71 3.23 -6.03 -2.28
CA LYS A 71 2.99 -5.00 -1.26
C LYS A 71 4.06 -5.05 -0.17
N LYS A 72 4.31 -6.23 0.42
CA LYS A 72 5.12 -6.38 1.63
C LYS A 72 6.62 -6.31 1.36
N ASP A 73 7.08 -7.00 0.32
CA ASP A 73 8.49 -7.21 0.05
C ASP A 73 9.04 -6.11 -0.86
N PHE A 74 8.28 -5.74 -1.90
CA PHE A 74 8.70 -4.73 -2.88
C PHE A 74 8.16 -3.33 -2.55
N ASN A 75 7.37 -3.18 -1.48
CA ASN A 75 6.74 -1.92 -1.06
C ASN A 75 5.87 -1.27 -2.17
N CYS A 76 5.24 -2.09 -3.02
CA CYS A 76 4.34 -1.59 -4.05
C CYS A 76 3.09 -0.95 -3.41
N ASN A 77 2.75 0.27 -3.83
CA ASN A 77 1.49 0.93 -3.46
C ASN A 77 0.44 0.90 -4.60
N VAL A 78 0.83 0.39 -5.76
CA VAL A 78 -0.02 0.11 -6.92
C VAL A 78 0.42 -1.21 -7.58
N VAL A 79 -0.53 -1.97 -8.10
CA VAL A 79 -0.27 -3.11 -9.00
C VAL A 79 -1.13 -2.96 -10.24
N ARG A 80 -0.62 -3.37 -11.41
CA ARG A 80 -1.35 -3.28 -12.68
C ARG A 80 -1.63 -4.68 -13.23
N ALA A 81 -2.91 -5.03 -13.37
CA ALA A 81 -3.34 -6.23 -14.07
C ALA A 81 -3.31 -5.99 -15.59
N ALA A 82 -2.39 -6.67 -16.29
CA ALA A 82 -2.27 -6.58 -17.75
C ALA A 82 -3.14 -7.65 -18.43
N MET A 83 -4.37 -7.30 -18.81
CA MET A 83 -5.29 -8.22 -19.47
C MET A 83 -5.03 -8.24 -20.98
N GLY A 84 -4.20 -9.18 -21.45
CA GLY A 84 -4.01 -9.44 -22.89
C GLY A 84 -5.30 -9.94 -23.55
N ILE A 85 -5.61 -9.44 -24.75
CA ILE A 85 -6.82 -9.80 -25.50
C ILE A 85 -6.57 -11.02 -26.40
N GLU A 86 -5.38 -11.12 -26.98
CA GLU A 86 -4.96 -12.21 -27.87
C GLU A 86 -3.94 -13.12 -27.16
N LEU A 87 -3.78 -14.35 -27.67
CA LEU A 87 -2.66 -15.20 -27.31
C LEU A 87 -1.41 -14.61 -27.97
N GLY A 88 -0.50 -14.07 -27.15
CA GLY A 88 0.78 -13.52 -27.61
C GLY A 88 1.70 -14.56 -28.20
#